data_AF-A0A177LSD8-F1
#
_entry.id   AF-A0A177LSD8-F1
#
_cell.length_a   1.000
_cell.length_b   1.000
_cell.length_c   1.000
_cell.angle_alpha   90.00
_cell.angle_beta   90.00
_cell.angle_gamma   90.00
#
_symmetry.space_group_name_H-M   'P 1'
#
loop_
_entity.id
_entity.type
_entity.pdbx_description
1 polymer ?
#
loop_
_entity_poly.entity_id
_entity_poly.type
_entity_poly.pdbx_seq_one_letter_code
_entity_poly.pdbx_strand_id
1 'polypeptide(L)'
;MPNPTPNHLPSYQLNRWAKWFAKDHRFHAFALEQETLVLFDERQRKHNLQLLSIQPGIGIESGWFWDTLLFTQTDGGTLRFGGVDKEL
;
A
#
# COMPACT_ATOMS: atom_id res chain seq x y z
N MET A 1 -8.92 39.44 3.54
CA MET A 1 -7.98 38.37 3.96
C MET A 1 -7.77 37.45 2.76
N PRO A 2 -6.54 37.23 2.27
CA PRO A 2 -6.31 36.31 1.17
C PRO A 2 -6.46 34.85 1.64
N ASN A 3 -7.22 34.04 0.90
CA ASN A 3 -7.38 32.61 1.16
C ASN A 3 -6.04 31.88 0.98
N PRO A 4 -5.65 30.97 1.88
CA PRO A 4 -4.46 30.16 1.70
C PRO A 4 -4.65 29.24 0.48
N THR A 5 -3.71 29.29 -0.46
CA THR A 5 -3.64 28.39 -1.60
C THR A 5 -3.47 26.96 -1.07
N PRO A 6 -4.27 25.98 -1.51
CA PRO A 6 -4.10 24.60 -1.06
C PRO A 6 -2.70 24.14 -1.47
N ASN A 7 -1.88 23.75 -0.49
CA ASN A 7 -0.61 23.07 -0.72
C ASN A 7 -0.93 21.78 -1.49
N HIS A 8 -0.76 21.80 -2.81
CA HIS A 8 -0.74 20.58 -3.61
C HIS A 8 0.45 19.76 -3.12
N LEU A 9 0.17 18.82 -2.20
CA LEU A 9 1.12 17.77 -1.86
C LEU A 9 1.54 17.12 -3.18
N PRO A 10 2.86 16.97 -3.45
CA PRO A 10 3.31 16.35 -4.68
C PRO A 10 2.65 14.98 -4.81
N SER A 11 1.86 14.79 -5.86
CA SER A 11 1.25 13.50 -6.16
C SER A 11 2.36 12.58 -6.65
N TYR A 12 2.81 11.68 -5.79
CA TYR A 12 3.79 10.67 -6.15
C TYR A 12 3.16 9.67 -7.12
N GLN A 13 3.44 9.80 -8.41
CA GLN A 13 2.89 8.91 -9.43
C GLN A 13 3.97 7.96 -9.94
N LEU A 14 3.85 6.69 -9.58
CA LEU A 14 4.67 5.62 -10.13
C LEU A 14 4.25 5.32 -11.58
N ASN A 15 5.25 5.17 -12.45
CA ASN A 15 5.12 4.61 -13.81
C ASN A 15 4.27 3.31 -13.78
N ARG A 16 3.37 3.10 -14.76
CA ARG A 16 2.54 1.88 -14.84
C ARG A 16 3.33 0.56 -14.78
N TRP A 17 4.53 0.52 -15.38
CA TRP A 17 5.45 -0.62 -15.27
C TRP A 17 5.97 -0.80 -13.85
N ALA A 18 6.32 0.29 -13.17
CA ALA A 18 6.71 0.25 -11.77
C ALA A 18 5.58 -0.31 -10.91
N LYS A 19 4.33 0.14 -11.13
CA LYS A 19 3.14 -0.40 -10.46
C LYS A 19 3.00 -1.91 -10.66
N TRP A 20 3.19 -2.38 -11.89
CA TRP A 20 3.05 -3.79 -12.24
C TRP A 20 4.14 -4.67 -11.62
N PHE A 21 5.41 -4.25 -11.68
CA PHE A 21 6.55 -5.01 -11.12
C PHE A 21 6.51 -5.13 -9.59
N ALA A 22 6.00 -4.10 -8.94
CA ALA A 22 6.03 -3.95 -7.49
C ALA A 22 4.79 -4.57 -6.79
N LYS A 23 3.83 -5.11 -7.55
CA LYS A 23 2.56 -5.67 -7.04
C LYS A 23 2.75 -7.08 -6.47
N ASP A 24 2.27 -7.37 -5.25
CA ASP A 24 2.13 -8.75 -4.77
C ASP A 24 1.09 -9.48 -5.64
N HIS A 25 1.49 -10.58 -6.27
CA HIS A 25 0.62 -11.36 -7.15
C HIS A 25 -0.58 -12.01 -6.43
N ARG A 26 -0.55 -12.08 -5.09
CA ARG A 26 -1.64 -12.66 -4.29
C ARG A 26 -2.74 -11.65 -3.97
N PHE A 27 -2.39 -10.37 -3.80
CA PHE A 27 -3.33 -9.34 -3.36
C PHE A 27 -3.17 -8.08 -4.20
N HIS A 28 -4.27 -7.56 -4.74
CA HIS A 28 -4.24 -6.38 -5.60
C HIS A 28 -4.70 -5.09 -4.92
N ALA A 29 -5.37 -5.18 -3.77
CA ALA A 29 -5.83 -4.04 -3.00
C ALA A 29 -5.82 -4.37 -1.51
N PHE A 30 -5.84 -3.32 -0.70
CA PHE A 30 -6.04 -3.42 0.73
C PHE A 30 -6.88 -2.24 1.23
N ALA A 31 -7.60 -2.45 2.33
CA ALA A 31 -8.33 -1.42 3.05
C ALA A 31 -8.05 -1.54 4.54
N LEU A 32 -8.11 -0.41 5.25
CA LEU A 32 -8.03 -0.40 6.69
C LEU A 32 -9.45 -0.27 7.25
N GLU A 33 -9.95 -1.35 7.85
CA GLU A 33 -11.24 -1.38 8.53
C GLU A 33 -11.01 -1.48 10.05
N GLN A 34 -11.18 -0.36 10.76
CA GLN A 34 -10.98 -0.26 12.21
C GLN A 34 -9.58 -0.75 12.63
N GLU A 35 -9.49 -1.96 13.18
CA GLU A 35 -8.25 -2.58 13.65
C GLU A 35 -7.75 -3.71 12.74
N THR A 36 -8.32 -3.82 11.53
CA THR A 36 -8.06 -4.91 10.59
C THR A 36 -7.60 -4.35 9.25
N LEU A 37 -6.48 -4.88 8.76
CA LEU A 37 -6.08 -4.71 7.37
C LEU A 37 -6.82 -5.77 6.54
N VAL A 38 -7.71 -5.35 5.66
CA VAL A 38 -8.47 -6.20 4.75
C VAL A 38 -7.75 -6.25 3.41
N LEU A 39 -7.29 -7.42 3.00
CA LEU A 39 -6.62 -7.65 1.72
C LEU A 39 -7.59 -8.26 0.71
N PHE A 40 -7.47 -7.87 -0.55
CA PHE A 40 -8.32 -8.35 -1.64
C PHE A 40 -7.48 -9.10 -2.69
N ASP A 41 -7.86 -10.35 -2.96
CA ASP A 41 -7.28 -11.14 -4.05
C ASP A 41 -7.94 -10.80 -5.40
N GLU A 42 -7.39 -11.31 -6.51
CA GLU A 42 -7.93 -11.05 -7.87
C GLU A 42 -9.38 -11.53 -8.07
N ARG A 43 -9.87 -12.42 -7.19
CA ARG A 43 -11.23 -12.94 -7.18
C ARG A 43 -12.14 -12.16 -6.23
N GLN A 44 -11.69 -11.00 -5.74
CA GLN A 44 -12.41 -10.15 -4.76
C GLN A 44 -12.66 -10.85 -3.41
N ARG A 45 -11.90 -11.90 -3.07
CA ARG A 45 -11.98 -12.54 -1.77
C ARG A 45 -11.25 -11.70 -0.75
N LYS A 46 -11.88 -11.56 0.41
CA LYS A 46 -11.36 -10.82 1.56
C LYS A 46 -10.48 -11.71 2.41
N HIS A 47 -9.30 -11.21 2.76
CA HIS A 47 -8.39 -11.82 3.70
C HIS A 47 -8.12 -10.81 4.81
N ASN A 48 -8.52 -11.13 6.03
CA ASN A 48 -8.42 -10.23 7.16
C ASN A 48 -7.12 -10.48 7.91
N LEU A 49 -6.37 -9.40 8.15
CA LEU A 49 -5.11 -9.40 8.86
C LEU A 49 -5.22 -8.45 10.04
N GLN A 50 -5.05 -8.95 11.26
CA GLN A 50 -5.15 -8.10 12.45
C GLN A 50 -3.97 -7.12 12.49
N LEU A 51 -4.19 -5.84 12.79
CA LEU A 51 -3.10 -4.85 12.85
C LEU A 51 -1.99 -5.25 13.82
N LEU A 52 -2.33 -5.93 14.93
CA LEU A 52 -1.36 -6.43 15.91
C LEU A 52 -0.42 -7.50 15.34
N SER A 53 -0.80 -8.16 14.24
CA SER A 53 0.05 -9.11 13.52
C SER A 53 0.98 -8.43 12.51
N ILE A 54 0.89 -7.10 12.34
CA ILE A 54 1.79 -6.30 11.53
C ILE A 54 2.83 -5.68 12.46
N GLN A 55 4.10 -5.84 12.11
CA GLN A 55 5.19 -5.21 12.84
C GLN A 55 5.00 -3.68 12.83
N PRO A 56 5.28 -2.98 13.94
CA PRO A 56 5.15 -1.53 13.99
C PRO A 56 6.00 -0.86 12.91
N GLY A 57 5.32 -0.11 12.03
CA GLY A 57 5.93 0.63 10.92
C GLY A 57 5.49 0.09 9.54
N ILE A 58 5.19 1.01 8.63
CA ILE A 58 5.02 0.72 7.21
C ILE A 58 6.33 1.09 6.53
N GLY A 59 6.92 0.14 5.81
CA GLY A 59 8.13 0.37 5.03
C GLY A 59 7.79 0.96 3.66
N ILE A 60 8.71 1.75 3.12
CA ILE A 60 8.77 2.01 1.68
C ILE A 60 10.03 1.31 1.19
N GLU A 61 9.88 0.32 0.32
CA GLU A 61 11.00 -0.32 -0.36
C GLU A 61 11.09 0.23 -1.79
N SER A 62 12.24 0.82 -2.11
CA SER A 62 12.49 1.58 -3.34
C SER A 62 13.55 0.88 -4.19
N GLY A 63 13.29 0.77 -5.49
CA GLY A 63 14.25 0.41 -6.52
C GLY A 63 14.49 1.57 -7.49
N TRP A 64 15.42 1.38 -8.42
CA TRP A 64 15.81 2.40 -9.40
C TRP A 64 14.67 2.99 -10.26
N PHE A 65 13.53 2.31 -10.40
CA PHE A 65 12.34 2.84 -11.10
C PHE A 65 11.01 2.62 -10.37
N TRP A 66 11.00 2.11 -9.14
CA TRP A 66 9.78 1.68 -8.47
C TRP A 66 9.84 1.89 -6.96
N ASP A 67 8.66 2.04 -6.35
CA ASP A 67 8.49 2.01 -4.90
C ASP A 67 7.33 1.08 -4.54
N THR A 68 7.48 0.41 -3.40
CA THR A 68 6.46 -0.45 -2.80
C THR A 68 6.16 0.01 -1.40
N LEU A 69 4.89 -0.08 -1.01
CA LEU A 69 4.53 -0.16 0.40
C LEU A 69 4.79 -1.58 0.90
N LEU A 70 5.54 -1.69 1.99
CA LEU A 70 5.92 -2.94 2.62
C LEU A 70 5.22 -3.05 3.98
N PHE A 71 4.46 -4.13 4.15
CA PHE A 71 3.94 -4.55 5.46
C PHE A 71 4.70 -5.80 5.90
N THR A 72 5.44 -5.68 7.00
CA THR A 72 6.10 -6.81 7.65
C THR A 72 5.17 -7.37 8.71
N GLN A 73 4.94 -8.67 8.70
CA GLN A 73 4.16 -9.39 9.70
C GLN A 73 5.07 -9.84 10.83
N THR A 74 4.51 -10.01 12.02
CA THR A 74 5.25 -10.43 13.22
C THR A 74 5.84 -11.83 13.11
N ASP A 75 5.33 -12.67 12.20
CA ASP A 75 5.85 -13.99 11.86
C ASP A 75 7.00 -13.97 10.82
N GLY A 76 7.41 -12.78 10.38
CA GLY A 76 8.44 -12.59 9.36
C GLY A 76 7.91 -12.59 7.92
N GLY A 77 6.60 -12.78 7.71
CA GLY A 77 5.98 -12.62 6.40
C GLY A 77 6.04 -11.18 5.90
N THR A 78 6.13 -10.98 4.58
CA THR A 78 6.13 -9.64 3.98
C THR A 78 5.08 -9.52 2.89
N LEU A 79 4.33 -8.42 2.87
CA LEU A 79 3.40 -8.04 1.80
C LEU A 79 3.93 -6.78 1.12
N ARG A 80 3.96 -6.79 -0.22
CA ARG A 80 4.47 -5.68 -1.04
C ARG A 80 3.40 -5.14 -1.96
N PHE A 81 3.12 -3.86 -1.87
CA PHE A 81 2.15 -3.21 -2.72
C PHE A 81 2.82 -2.11 -3.53
N GLY A 82 3.03 -2.42 -4.80
CA GLY A 82 3.50 -1.49 -5.81
C GLY A 82 2.39 -0.63 -6.36
N GLY A 83 2.71 0.63 -6.67
CA GLY A 83 1.78 1.46 -7.41
C GLY A 83 0.47 1.74 -6.71
N VAL A 84 0.50 1.82 -5.37
CA VAL A 84 -0.67 2.07 -4.54
C VAL A 84 -1.17 3.48 -4.80
N ASP A 85 -2.34 3.56 -5.44
CA ASP A 85 -3.10 4.80 -5.52
C ASP A 85 -4.12 4.80 -4.39
N LYS A 86 -4.28 5.96 -3.75
CA LYS A 86 -5.40 6.15 -2.83
C LYS A 86 -6.67 6.30 -3.67
N GLU A 87 -7.58 5.35 -3.55
CA GLU A 87 -8.95 5.52 -4.05
C GLU A 87 -9.62 6.61 -3.20
N LEU A 88 -10.09 7.68 -3.85
CA LEU A 88 -10.69 8.86 -3.23
C LEU A 88 -12.17 8.65 -2.95
#